data_AF-A0A1C5YZE7-F1
#
_entry.id   AF-A0A1C5YZE7-F1
#
_cell.length_a   1.000
_cell.length_b   1.000
_cell.length_c   1.000
_cell.angle_alpha   90.00
_cell.angle_beta   90.00
_cell.angle_gamma   90.00
#
_symmetry.space_group_name_H-M   'P 1'
#
loop_
_entity.id
_entity.type
_entity.pdbx_description
1 polymer ?
#
loop_
_entity_poly.entity_id
_entity_poly.type
_entity_poly.pdbx_seq_one_letter_code
_entity_poly.pdbx_strand_id
1 'polypeptide(L)'
;MPEELINLLESIVVGLLTGIVTGVIVTRFYRKKDEAIEKSKYINSLIKYIHKLRNVMFFPGGDIPDEYIEDIYKFVDCNNRPEKYNWINFSEEEEIVVKAAIKVCDSIAYKAFECRMRMGWMNRKNYPEEHKGDLGKSILELKCDIFVMSQELTKYENDLIQYNKKYISQ
;
A
#
# COMPACT_ATOMS: atom_id res chain seq x y z
N MET A 1 54.81 -14.22 38.45
CA MET A 1 53.79 -15.30 38.47
C MET A 1 52.38 -14.83 38.79
N PRO A 2 52.08 -14.12 39.90
CA PRO A 2 50.70 -13.70 40.17
C PRO A 2 50.20 -12.64 39.16
N GLU A 3 51.03 -11.64 38.84
CA GLU A 3 50.67 -10.55 37.91
C GLU A 3 50.44 -11.02 36.47
N GLU A 4 51.25 -11.96 35.95
CA GLU A 4 51.04 -12.53 34.61
C GLU A 4 49.74 -13.31 34.50
N LEU A 5 49.36 -14.03 35.57
CA LEU A 5 48.10 -14.77 35.62
C LEU A 5 46.89 -13.82 35.66
N ILE A 6 47.00 -12.72 36.41
CA ILE A 6 45.98 -11.66 36.48
C ILE A 6 45.82 -10.99 35.12
N ASN A 7 46.92 -10.59 34.47
CA ASN A 7 46.88 -9.97 33.14
C ASN A 7 46.28 -10.90 32.07
N LEU A 8 46.57 -12.20 32.15
CA LEU A 8 45.97 -13.20 31.24
C LEU A 8 44.46 -13.32 31.46
N LEU A 9 44.01 -13.37 32.72
CA LEU A 9 42.59 -13.40 33.08
C LEU A 9 41.86 -12.13 32.61
N GLU A 10 42.46 -10.96 32.82
CA GLU A 10 41.91 -9.69 32.35
C GLU A 10 41.79 -9.66 30.82
N SER A 11 42.81 -10.12 30.09
CA SER A 11 42.79 -10.18 28.62
C SER A 11 41.67 -11.09 28.09
N ILE A 12 41.47 -12.26 28.72
CA ILE A 12 40.38 -13.19 28.36
C ILE A 12 39.01 -12.55 28.61
N VAL A 13 38.83 -11.89 29.75
CA VAL A 13 37.56 -11.21 30.10
C VAL A 13 37.27 -10.07 29.12
N VAL A 14 38.28 -9.24 28.79
CA VAL A 14 38.15 -8.17 27.80
C VAL A 14 37.81 -8.73 26.42
N GLY A 15 38.47 -9.81 25.99
CA GLY A 15 38.20 -10.46 24.70
C GLY A 15 36.75 -11.00 24.61
N LEU A 16 36.26 -11.64 25.67
CA LEU A 16 34.89 -12.13 25.76
C LEU A 16 33.87 -10.99 25.73
N LEU A 17 34.06 -9.96 26.56
CA LEU A 17 33.16 -8.81 26.61
C LEU A 17 33.13 -8.07 25.27
N THR A 18 34.29 -7.86 24.66
CA THR A 18 34.38 -7.19 23.35
C THR A 18 33.69 -8.03 22.27
N GLY A 19 33.92 -9.35 22.25
CA GLY A 19 33.25 -10.25 21.31
C GLY A 19 31.73 -10.25 21.44
N ILE A 20 31.20 -10.25 22.67
CA ILE A 20 29.76 -10.17 22.94
C ILE A 20 29.21 -8.82 22.51
N VAL A 21 29.85 -7.71 22.90
CA VAL A 21 29.40 -6.36 22.59
C VAL A 21 29.39 -6.14 21.07
N THR A 22 30.47 -6.49 20.38
CA THR A 22 30.55 -6.38 18.92
C THR A 22 29.51 -7.27 18.24
N GLY A 23 29.34 -8.51 18.70
CA GLY A 23 28.32 -9.42 18.17
C GLY A 23 26.90 -8.87 18.30
N VAL A 24 26.56 -8.32 19.47
CA VAL A 24 25.24 -7.71 19.71
C VAL A 24 25.04 -6.45 18.86
N ILE A 25 26.04 -5.59 18.76
CA ILE A 25 25.98 -4.36 17.96
C ILE A 25 25.78 -4.69 16.48
N VAL A 26 26.61 -5.58 15.93
CA VAL A 26 26.53 -6.01 14.53
C VAL A 26 25.19 -6.65 14.23
N THR A 27 24.72 -7.55 15.09
CA THR A 27 23.41 -8.20 14.93
C THR A 27 22.27 -7.18 14.95
N ARG A 28 22.29 -6.22 15.88
CA ARG A 28 21.28 -5.15 15.92
C ARG A 28 21.33 -4.26 14.68
N PHE A 29 22.52 -3.96 14.19
CA PHE A 29 22.70 -3.15 12.98
C PHE A 29 22.09 -3.83 11.75
N TYR A 30 22.43 -5.11 11.51
CA TYR A 30 21.85 -5.86 10.39
C TYR A 30 20.33 -6.04 10.52
N ARG A 31 19.81 -6.30 11.72
CA ARG A 31 18.35 -6.38 11.93
C ARG A 31 17.62 -5.10 11.55
N LYS A 32 18.17 -3.92 11.89
CA LYS A 32 17.58 -2.63 11.48
C LYS A 32 17.60 -2.46 9.97
N LYS A 33 18.67 -2.89 9.30
CA LYS A 33 18.79 -2.83 7.84
C LYS A 33 17.79 -3.76 7.16
N ASP A 34 17.65 -4.98 7.65
CA ASP A 34 16.67 -5.95 7.13
C ASP A 34 15.24 -5.41 7.29
N GLU A 35 14.93 -4.84 8.46
CA GLU A 35 13.65 -4.19 8.73
C GLU A 35 13.36 -3.04 7.74
N ALA A 36 14.35 -2.18 7.47
CA ALA A 36 14.21 -1.10 6.48
C ALA A 36 13.97 -1.63 5.06
N ILE A 37 14.68 -2.70 4.67
CA ILE A 37 14.53 -3.35 3.36
C ILE A 37 13.13 -3.93 3.20
N GLU A 38 12.61 -4.62 4.22
CA GLU A 38 11.27 -5.21 4.17
C GLU A 38 10.17 -4.14 4.09
N LYS A 39 10.28 -3.07 4.89
CA LYS A 39 9.38 -1.91 4.80
C LYS A 39 9.39 -1.29 3.41
N SER A 40 10.58 -1.08 2.84
CA SER A 40 10.74 -0.55 1.49
C SER A 40 10.12 -1.47 0.43
N LYS A 41 10.33 -2.79 0.51
CA LYS A 41 9.74 -3.77 -0.40
C LYS A 41 8.21 -3.71 -0.39
N TYR A 42 7.61 -3.64 0.79
CA TYR A 42 6.15 -3.54 0.92
C TYR A 42 5.63 -2.22 0.35
N ILE A 43 6.18 -1.08 0.79
CA ILE A 43 5.76 0.24 0.32
C ILE A 43 5.91 0.35 -1.20
N ASN A 44 7.02 -0.11 -1.76
CA ASN A 44 7.25 -0.11 -3.20
C ASN A 44 6.24 -0.98 -3.96
N SER A 45 5.85 -2.12 -3.39
CA SER A 45 4.81 -2.97 -3.99
C SER A 45 3.45 -2.27 -3.97
N LEU A 46 3.12 -1.59 -2.87
CA LEU A 46 1.89 -0.80 -2.74
C LEU A 46 1.87 0.39 -3.71
N ILE A 47 2.97 1.14 -3.83
CA ILE A 47 3.12 2.23 -4.80
C ILE A 47 2.89 1.70 -6.22
N LYS A 48 3.54 0.59 -6.60
CA LYS A 48 3.36 0.00 -7.94
C LYS A 48 1.92 -0.40 -8.22
N TYR A 49 1.22 -0.95 -7.22
CA TYR A 49 -0.20 -1.28 -7.35
C TYR A 49 -1.05 -0.02 -7.56
N ILE A 50 -0.89 0.99 -6.69
CA ILE A 50 -1.63 2.26 -6.77
C ILE A 50 -1.36 2.95 -8.10
N HIS A 51 -0.10 3.01 -8.54
CA HIS A 51 0.29 3.61 -9.80
C HIS A 51 -0.43 2.97 -11.00
N LYS A 52 -0.45 1.63 -11.05
CA LYS A 52 -1.16 0.90 -12.11
C LYS A 52 -2.67 1.14 -12.06
N LEU A 53 -3.26 1.11 -10.85
CA LEU A 53 -4.68 1.40 -10.66
C LEU A 53 -5.01 2.81 -11.17
N ARG A 54 -4.22 3.82 -10.80
CA ARG A 54 -4.40 5.21 -11.26
C ARG A 54 -4.30 5.36 -12.76
N ASN A 55 -3.40 4.63 -13.42
CA ASN A 55 -3.28 4.66 -14.88
C ASN A 55 -4.55 4.12 -15.56
N VAL A 56 -5.17 3.08 -14.98
CA VAL A 56 -6.46 2.56 -15.45
C VAL A 56 -7.60 3.53 -15.15
N MET A 57 -7.53 4.25 -14.03
CA MET A 57 -8.49 5.28 -13.63
C MET A 57 -8.26 6.64 -14.33
N PHE A 58 -7.35 6.74 -15.30
CA PHE A 58 -7.10 8.01 -15.99
C PHE A 58 -8.27 8.36 -16.90
N PHE A 59 -8.84 9.55 -16.71
CA PHE A 59 -9.95 10.05 -17.51
C PHE A 59 -9.70 11.53 -17.89
N PRO A 60 -9.64 11.87 -19.19
CA PRO A 60 -9.29 13.22 -19.65
C PRO A 60 -10.41 14.26 -19.50
N GLY A 61 -11.60 13.87 -19.02
CA GLY A 61 -12.74 14.76 -18.79
C GLY A 61 -13.93 14.51 -19.72
N GLY A 62 -15.07 15.13 -19.39
CA GLY A 62 -16.36 14.90 -20.06
C GLY A 62 -17.23 13.89 -19.33
N ASP A 63 -18.11 13.21 -20.06
CA ASP A 63 -18.99 12.18 -19.50
C ASP A 63 -18.20 10.89 -19.20
N ILE A 64 -18.24 10.42 -17.95
CA ILE A 64 -17.53 9.21 -17.53
C ILE A 64 -18.17 7.99 -18.21
N PRO A 65 -17.48 7.29 -19.14
CA PRO A 65 -18.06 6.19 -19.91
C PRO A 65 -18.26 4.94 -19.05
N ASP A 66 -19.04 3.96 -19.51
CA ASP A 66 -19.20 2.68 -18.81
C ASP A 66 -17.89 1.85 -18.88
N GLU A 67 -17.14 1.98 -19.98
CA GLU A 67 -15.82 1.34 -20.18
C GLU A 67 -14.81 1.72 -19.08
N TYR A 68 -14.86 2.97 -18.60
CA TYR A 68 -14.04 3.43 -17.47
C TYR A 68 -14.19 2.53 -16.23
N ILE A 69 -15.43 2.11 -15.92
CA ILE A 69 -15.71 1.24 -14.78
C ILE A 69 -15.31 -0.20 -15.05
N GLU A 70 -15.51 -0.69 -16.28
CA GLU A 70 -15.12 -2.04 -16.67
C GLU A 70 -13.60 -2.24 -16.58
N ASP A 71 -12.82 -1.26 -17.02
CA ASP A 71 -11.36 -1.31 -16.95
C ASP A 71 -10.86 -1.36 -15.50
N ILE A 72 -11.44 -0.52 -14.63
CA ILE A 72 -11.12 -0.51 -13.18
C ILE A 72 -11.50 -1.84 -12.55
N TYR A 73 -12.71 -2.34 -12.80
CA TYR A 73 -13.17 -3.62 -12.27
C TYR A 73 -12.25 -4.76 -12.70
N LYS A 74 -11.92 -4.83 -13.99
CA LYS A 74 -11.03 -5.86 -14.55
C LYS A 74 -9.63 -5.78 -13.97
N PHE A 75 -9.11 -4.57 -13.75
CA PHE A 75 -7.84 -4.39 -13.06
C PHE A 75 -7.90 -4.97 -11.65
N VAL A 76 -8.91 -4.61 -10.85
CA VAL A 76 -9.07 -5.06 -9.47
C VAL A 76 -9.23 -6.58 -9.40
N ASP A 77 -10.03 -7.17 -10.29
CA ASP A 77 -10.29 -8.62 -10.35
C ASP A 77 -9.04 -9.43 -10.73
N CYS A 78 -8.20 -8.88 -11.63
CA CYS A 78 -6.99 -9.57 -12.11
C CYS A 78 -5.71 -9.26 -11.32
N ASN A 79 -5.70 -8.25 -10.43
CA ASN A 79 -4.50 -7.82 -9.72
C ASN A 79 -4.72 -7.86 -8.20
N ASN A 80 -3.99 -8.75 -7.53
CA ASN A 80 -3.99 -8.81 -6.08
C ASN A 80 -3.29 -7.59 -5.47
N ARG A 81 -3.92 -7.01 -4.47
CA ARG A 81 -3.30 -5.99 -3.61
C ARG A 81 -2.13 -6.61 -2.83
N PRO A 82 -1.02 -5.90 -2.62
CA PRO A 82 0.08 -6.39 -1.80
C PRO A 82 -0.35 -6.68 -0.36
N GLU A 83 0.01 -7.87 0.13
CA GLU A 83 -0.24 -8.29 1.51
C GLU A 83 0.86 -7.77 2.44
N LYS A 84 0.45 -7.27 3.61
CA LYS A 84 1.36 -6.81 4.65
C LYS A 84 1.58 -7.96 5.64
N TYR A 85 2.83 -8.41 5.77
CA TYR A 85 3.18 -9.38 6.81
C TYR A 85 3.21 -8.73 8.20
N ASN A 86 2.85 -9.52 9.22
CA ASN A 86 2.71 -9.04 10.61
C ASN A 86 4.02 -8.53 11.24
N TRP A 87 5.17 -8.95 10.71
CA TRP A 87 6.48 -8.51 11.21
C TRP A 87 6.95 -7.17 10.61
N ILE A 88 6.24 -6.65 9.60
CA ILE A 88 6.53 -5.34 9.02
C ILE A 88 5.84 -4.27 9.87
N ASN A 89 6.60 -3.63 10.76
CA ASN A 89 6.08 -2.65 11.71
C ASN A 89 6.41 -1.22 11.28
N PHE A 90 5.43 -0.50 10.73
CA PHE A 90 5.59 0.91 10.41
C PHE A 90 5.54 1.79 11.66
N SER A 91 6.08 3.01 11.55
CA SER A 91 5.77 4.06 12.52
C SER A 91 4.26 4.37 12.50
N GLU A 92 3.75 5.01 13.55
CA GLU A 92 2.33 5.33 13.66
C GLU A 92 1.84 6.20 12.48
N GLU A 93 2.61 7.22 12.09
CA GLU A 93 2.30 8.09 10.95
C GLU A 93 2.22 7.31 9.63
N GLU A 94 3.21 6.45 9.38
CA GLU A 94 3.25 5.60 8.17
C GLU A 94 2.10 4.60 8.14
N GLU A 95 1.78 3.99 9.29
CA GLU A 95 0.69 3.03 9.41
C GLU A 95 -0.65 3.67 9.09
N ILE A 96 -0.87 4.92 9.52
CA ILE A 96 -2.07 5.69 9.19
C ILE A 96 -2.18 5.86 7.66
N VAL A 97 -1.09 6.27 7.01
CA VAL A 97 -1.07 6.50 5.55
C VAL A 97 -1.27 5.20 4.78
N VAL A 98 -0.58 4.12 5.17
CA VAL A 98 -0.72 2.79 4.56
C VAL A 98 -2.16 2.28 4.67
N LYS A 99 -2.76 2.36 5.87
CA LYS A 99 -4.15 1.94 6.08
C LYS A 99 -5.14 2.79 5.29
N ALA A 100 -4.92 4.09 5.23
CA ALA A 100 -5.78 4.98 4.47
C ALA A 100 -5.71 4.68 2.96
N ALA A 101 -4.51 4.50 2.40
CA ALA A 101 -4.32 4.13 1.00
C ALA A 101 -5.03 2.80 0.67
N ILE A 102 -4.86 1.79 1.52
CA ILE A 102 -5.54 0.49 1.39
C ILE A 102 -7.06 0.65 1.40
N LYS A 103 -7.58 1.42 2.36
CA LYS A 103 -9.03 1.65 2.49
C LYS A 103 -9.61 2.30 1.23
N VAL A 104 -8.89 3.24 0.63
CA VAL A 104 -9.32 3.87 -0.64
C VAL A 104 -9.31 2.83 -1.77
N CYS A 105 -8.26 2.03 -1.91
CA CYS A 105 -8.22 0.94 -2.89
C CYS A 105 -9.39 -0.04 -2.73
N ASP A 106 -9.66 -0.48 -1.50
CA ASP A 106 -10.75 -1.42 -1.20
C ASP A 106 -12.12 -0.76 -1.48
N SER A 107 -12.26 0.54 -1.23
CA SER A 107 -13.49 1.30 -1.54
C SER A 107 -13.71 1.45 -3.06
N ILE A 108 -12.65 1.69 -3.83
CA ILE A 108 -12.70 1.72 -5.30
C ILE A 108 -13.13 0.36 -5.83
N ALA A 109 -12.53 -0.72 -5.34
CA ALA A 109 -12.87 -2.08 -5.73
C ALA A 109 -14.37 -2.37 -5.51
N TYR A 110 -14.86 -2.06 -4.30
CA TYR A 110 -16.27 -2.24 -3.96
C TYR A 110 -17.21 -1.42 -4.85
N LYS A 111 -16.92 -0.13 -5.04
CA LYS A 111 -17.75 0.76 -5.86
C LYS A 111 -17.71 0.40 -7.34
N ALA A 112 -16.56 -0.04 -7.86
CA ALA A 112 -16.44 -0.49 -9.24
C ALA A 112 -17.27 -1.76 -9.49
N PHE A 113 -17.21 -2.72 -8.56
CA PHE A 113 -18.08 -3.90 -8.59
C PHE A 113 -19.57 -3.51 -8.52
N GLU A 114 -19.95 -2.67 -7.56
CA GLU A 114 -21.33 -2.21 -7.41
C GLU A 114 -21.84 -1.50 -8.67
N CYS A 115 -21.03 -0.61 -9.24
CA CYS A 115 -21.35 0.10 -10.47
C CYS A 115 -21.53 -0.87 -11.64
N ARG A 116 -20.58 -1.80 -11.84
CA ARG A 116 -20.68 -2.87 -12.85
C ARG A 116 -21.95 -3.71 -12.70
N MET A 117 -22.28 -4.09 -11.47
CA MET A 117 -23.49 -4.88 -11.20
C MET A 117 -24.75 -4.11 -11.56
N ARG A 118 -24.83 -2.81 -11.23
CA ARG A 118 -25.94 -1.93 -11.60
C ARG A 118 -26.05 -1.69 -13.10
N MET A 119 -24.91 -1.68 -13.82
CA MET A 119 -24.89 -1.60 -15.29
C MET A 119 -25.34 -2.93 -15.95
N GLY A 120 -24.99 -4.07 -15.36
CA GLY A 120 -25.20 -5.41 -15.95
C GLY A 120 -26.50 -6.13 -15.57
N TRP A 121 -27.05 -5.91 -14.36
CA TRP A 121 -28.19 -6.69 -13.84
C TRP A 121 -29.53 -6.35 -14.47
N MET A 122 -29.63 -5.21 -15.13
CA MET A 122 -30.68 -4.94 -16.09
C MET A 122 -30.03 -4.19 -17.24
N ASN A 123 -30.02 -4.79 -18.43
CA ASN A 123 -29.78 -4.01 -19.65
C ASN A 123 -30.63 -2.74 -19.53
N ARG A 124 -30.06 -1.52 -19.63
CA ARG A 124 -30.79 -0.26 -19.37
C ARG A 124 -32.15 -0.18 -20.09
N LYS A 125 -32.29 -0.95 -21.17
CA LYS A 125 -33.51 -1.16 -21.95
C LYS A 125 -34.66 -1.86 -21.18
N ASN A 126 -34.35 -2.73 -20.22
CA ASN A 126 -35.27 -3.60 -19.49
C ASN A 126 -35.70 -3.06 -18.11
N TYR A 127 -35.09 -1.98 -17.61
CA TYR A 127 -35.54 -1.33 -16.37
C TYR A 127 -36.92 -0.67 -16.59
N PRO A 128 -37.83 -0.66 -15.60
CA PRO A 128 -39.06 0.13 -15.69
C PRO A 128 -38.74 1.60 -15.98
N GLU A 129 -39.41 2.21 -16.96
CA GLU A 129 -39.13 3.60 -17.41
C GLU A 129 -39.16 4.60 -16.25
N GLU A 130 -40.08 4.42 -15.31
CA GLU A 130 -40.25 5.25 -14.10
C GLU A 130 -39.04 5.24 -13.16
N HIS A 131 -38.20 4.21 -13.21
CA HIS A 131 -37.01 4.08 -12.36
C HIS A 131 -35.68 4.19 -13.13
N LYS A 132 -35.70 4.34 -14.46
CA LYS A 132 -34.48 4.51 -15.27
C LYS A 132 -33.70 5.76 -14.91
N GLY A 133 -34.41 6.85 -14.58
CA GLY A 133 -33.79 8.12 -14.16
C GLY A 133 -33.00 7.96 -12.86
N ASP A 134 -33.54 7.24 -11.89
CA ASP A 134 -32.91 7.03 -10.58
C ASP A 134 -31.71 6.07 -10.69
N LEU A 135 -31.82 5.02 -11.51
CA LEU A 135 -30.70 4.14 -11.82
C LEU A 135 -29.55 4.91 -12.49
N GLY A 136 -29.86 5.75 -13.48
CA GLY A 136 -28.87 6.57 -14.19
C GLY A 136 -28.13 7.53 -13.26
N LYS A 137 -28.86 8.24 -12.38
CA LYS A 137 -28.27 9.11 -11.36
C LYS A 137 -27.34 8.34 -10.42
N SER A 138 -27.78 7.18 -9.93
CA SER A 138 -27.00 6.43 -8.97
C SER A 138 -25.75 5.77 -9.57
N ILE A 139 -25.79 5.38 -10.85
CA ILE A 139 -24.59 4.95 -11.60
C ILE A 139 -23.62 6.14 -11.75
N LEU A 140 -24.13 7.32 -12.09
CA LEU A 140 -23.30 8.52 -12.24
C LEU A 140 -22.64 8.93 -10.90
N GLU A 141 -23.37 8.88 -9.79
CA GLU A 141 -22.84 9.11 -8.45
C GLU A 141 -21.67 8.17 -8.13
N LEU A 142 -21.82 6.87 -8.40
CA LEU A 142 -20.74 5.89 -8.19
C LEU A 142 -19.51 6.20 -9.05
N LYS A 143 -19.70 6.59 -10.31
CA LYS A 143 -18.61 6.99 -11.21
C LYS A 143 -17.88 8.23 -10.70
N CYS A 144 -18.61 9.24 -10.26
CA CYS A 144 -18.04 10.46 -9.68
C CYS A 144 -17.27 10.15 -8.39
N ASP A 145 -17.81 9.30 -7.51
CA ASP A 145 -17.12 8.89 -6.28
C ASP A 145 -15.79 8.19 -6.57
N ILE A 146 -15.78 7.26 -7.53
CA ILE A 146 -14.56 6.55 -7.97
C ILE A 146 -13.54 7.55 -8.53
N PHE A 147 -14.00 8.52 -9.32
CA PHE A 147 -13.13 9.58 -9.83
C PHE A 147 -12.53 10.42 -8.70
N VAL A 148 -13.30 10.83 -7.69
CA VAL A 148 -12.78 11.57 -6.52
C VAL A 148 -11.74 10.74 -5.77
N MET A 149 -12.02 9.45 -5.53
CA MET A 149 -11.08 8.54 -4.88
C MET A 149 -9.76 8.36 -5.66
N SER A 150 -9.78 8.48 -6.99
CA SER A 150 -8.55 8.46 -7.81
C SER A 150 -7.62 9.64 -7.48
N GLN A 151 -8.19 10.79 -7.13
CA GLN A 151 -7.44 11.97 -6.73
C GLN A 151 -6.85 11.79 -5.33
N GLU A 152 -7.63 11.20 -4.41
CA GLU A 152 -7.14 10.85 -3.08
C GLU A 152 -5.97 9.85 -3.14
N LEU A 153 -6.03 8.85 -4.01
CA LEU A 153 -4.92 7.92 -4.23
C LEU A 153 -3.63 8.61 -4.68
N THR A 154 -3.74 9.69 -5.46
CA THR A 154 -2.57 10.47 -5.90
C THR A 154 -1.83 11.06 -4.70
N LYS A 155 -2.57 11.56 -3.70
CA LYS A 155 -1.99 12.07 -2.46
C LYS A 155 -1.27 10.96 -1.69
N TYR A 156 -1.95 9.84 -1.47
CA TYR A 156 -1.36 8.72 -0.73
C TYR A 156 -0.15 8.08 -1.43
N GLU A 157 -0.16 7.99 -2.76
CA GLU A 157 1.01 7.52 -3.52
C GLU A 157 2.22 8.41 -3.28
N ASN A 158 2.04 9.74 -3.31
CA ASN A 158 3.12 10.69 -3.05
C ASN A 158 3.67 10.56 -1.63
N ASP A 159 2.80 10.43 -0.63
CA ASP A 159 3.21 10.24 0.78
C ASP A 159 4.01 8.93 0.93
N LEU A 160 3.53 7.84 0.35
CA LEU A 160 4.22 6.54 0.34
C LEU A 160 5.59 6.62 -0.37
N ILE A 161 5.70 7.37 -1.47
CA ILE A 161 6.99 7.60 -2.16
C ILE A 161 7.97 8.31 -1.22
N GLN A 162 7.52 9.30 -0.45
CA GLN A 162 8.39 10.01 0.50
C GLN A 162 8.85 9.09 1.64
N TYR A 163 7.97 8.25 2.18
CA TYR A 163 8.37 7.26 3.17
C TYR A 163 9.35 6.24 2.59
N ASN A 164 9.13 5.76 1.37
CA ASN A 164 10.03 4.80 0.74
C ASN A 164 11.45 5.35 0.55
N LYS A 165 11.58 6.64 0.23
CA LYS A 165 12.90 7.30 0.11
C LYS A 165 13.69 7.22 1.42
N LYS A 166 13.03 7.35 2.58
CA LYS A 166 13.69 7.25 3.90
C LYS A 166 14.38 5.90 4.11
N TYR A 167 13.80 4.81 3.58
CA TYR A 167 14.33 3.46 3.71
C TYR A 167 15.44 3.13 2.71
N ILE A 168 15.48 3.81 1.56
CA ILE A 168 16.53 3.62 0.54
C ILE A 168 17.80 4.40 0.91
N SER A 169 17.67 5.49 1.68
CA SER A 169 18.77 6.35 2.10
C SER A 169 19.50 5.90 3.39
N GLN A 170 19.11 4.77 4.00
CA GLN A 170 19.68 4.21 5.24
C GLN A 170 20.61 3.02 4.95
#